data_AF-F7VDX0-F1
#
_entry.id   AF-F7VDX0-F1
#
_cell.length_a   1.000
_cell.length_b   1.000
_cell.length_c   1.000
_cell.angle_alpha   90.00
_cell.angle_beta   90.00
_cell.angle_gamma   90.00
#
_symmetry.space_group_name_H-M   'P 1'
#
loop_
_entity.id
_entity.type
_entity.pdbx_description
1 polymer ?
#
loop_
_entity_poly.entity_id
_entity_poly.type
_entity_poly.pdbx_seq_one_letter_code
_entity_poly.pdbx_strand_id
1 'polypeptide(L)'
;MAQAVVEPIFRKIEARAKHAGIEAVTPARVVTNDADVHLVTESGAIIRKAREQNGKVFFMLPPGIDRVWLVSRTSRPADTIGPFVDDRRQLGVLVSNMSLQEGVGAARNLENIMQDANLQGWHGVDAGHSMRWTAGHAEIPLVERTPGALAMLSVQIIAAGPYVLEGEQTEQKVASL
;
A
#
# COMPACT_ATOMS: atom_id res chain seq x y z
N MET A 1 -18.50 -0.60 10.74
CA MET A 1 -19.95 -0.58 11.04
C MET A 1 -20.78 -1.14 9.87
N ALA A 2 -20.65 -0.65 8.64
CA ALA A 2 -21.46 -1.11 7.50
C ALA A 2 -21.20 -2.59 7.10
N GLN A 3 -19.94 -3.03 7.00
CA GLN A 3 -19.61 -4.40 6.59
C GLN A 3 -20.29 -5.46 7.46
N ALA A 4 -20.22 -5.32 8.79
CA ALA A 4 -20.78 -6.29 9.73
C ALA A 4 -22.30 -6.49 9.59
N VAL A 5 -23.00 -5.50 8.99
CA VAL A 5 -24.44 -5.57 8.71
C VAL A 5 -24.71 -6.11 7.30
N VAL A 6 -23.93 -5.68 6.30
CA VAL A 6 -24.14 -6.03 4.88
C VAL A 6 -23.68 -7.44 4.56
N GLU A 7 -22.54 -7.86 5.11
CA GLU A 7 -21.94 -9.16 4.80
C GLU A 7 -22.87 -10.35 5.10
N PRO A 8 -23.54 -10.45 6.26
CA PRO A 8 -24.49 -11.54 6.51
C PRO A 8 -25.69 -11.56 5.55
N ILE A 9 -26.18 -10.38 5.13
CA ILE A 9 -27.29 -10.27 4.18
C ILE A 9 -26.84 -10.75 2.80
N PHE A 10 -25.65 -10.31 2.36
CA PHE A 10 -25.05 -10.76 1.12
C PHE A 10 -24.92 -12.29 1.08
N ARG A 11 -24.39 -12.92 2.14
CA ARG A 11 -24.28 -14.39 2.24
C ARG A 11 -25.63 -15.10 2.17
N LYS A 12 -26.69 -14.54 2.77
CA LYS A 12 -28.06 -15.08 2.66
C LYS A 12 -28.62 -14.94 1.25
N ILE A 13 -28.29 -13.90 0.50
CA ILE A 13 -28.68 -13.74 -0.91
C ILE A 13 -27.92 -14.75 -1.77
N GLU A 14 -26.61 -14.85 -1.58
CA GLU A 14 -25.73 -15.79 -2.29
C GLU A 14 -26.21 -17.25 -2.11
N ALA A 15 -26.52 -17.65 -0.88
CA ALA A 15 -27.03 -19.01 -0.59
C ALA A 15 -28.36 -19.30 -1.31
N ARG A 16 -29.28 -18.32 -1.34
CA ARG A 16 -30.56 -18.46 -2.04
C ARG A 16 -30.38 -18.55 -3.56
N ALA A 17 -29.49 -17.75 -4.13
CA ALA A 17 -29.16 -17.81 -5.55
C ALA A 17 -28.61 -19.19 -5.95
N LYS A 18 -27.68 -19.74 -5.15
CA LYS A 18 -27.14 -21.09 -5.33
C LYS A 18 -28.24 -22.17 -5.27
N HIS A 19 -29.15 -22.09 -4.30
CA HIS A 19 -30.30 -23.01 -4.22
C HIS A 19 -31.25 -22.88 -5.42
N ALA A 20 -31.35 -21.70 -6.02
CA ALA A 20 -32.17 -21.46 -7.21
C ALA A 20 -31.46 -21.84 -8.53
N GLY A 21 -30.25 -22.41 -8.48
CA GLY A 21 -29.46 -22.75 -9.66
C GLY A 21 -28.88 -21.54 -10.39
N ILE A 22 -28.86 -20.37 -9.75
CA ILE A 22 -28.26 -19.15 -10.30
C ILE A 22 -26.80 -19.11 -9.85
N GLU A 23 -25.89 -19.36 -10.78
CA GLU A 23 -24.46 -19.22 -10.53
C GLU A 23 -24.06 -17.75 -10.41
N ALA A 24 -23.22 -17.45 -9.41
CA ALA A 24 -22.63 -16.13 -9.28
C ALA A 24 -21.54 -15.95 -10.34
N VAL A 25 -21.73 -14.99 -11.24
CA VAL A 25 -20.75 -14.64 -12.28
C VAL A 25 -19.74 -13.63 -11.72
N THR A 26 -19.05 -14.00 -10.64
CA THR A 26 -17.92 -13.20 -10.14
C THR A 26 -16.63 -13.96 -10.43
N PRO A 27 -15.77 -13.48 -11.35
CA PRO A 27 -14.51 -14.15 -11.64
C PRO A 27 -13.65 -14.21 -10.37
N ALA A 28 -13.16 -15.40 -10.04
CA ALA A 28 -12.19 -15.56 -8.96
C ALA A 28 -10.92 -14.79 -9.33
N ARG A 29 -10.62 -13.73 -8.59
CA ARG A 29 -9.38 -12.97 -8.75
C ARG A 29 -8.27 -13.65 -7.95
N VAL A 30 -7.10 -13.77 -8.56
CA VAL A 30 -5.90 -14.18 -7.82
C VAL A 30 -5.49 -13.00 -6.94
N VAL A 31 -5.30 -13.25 -5.65
CA VAL A 31 -4.87 -12.23 -4.68
C VAL A 31 -3.55 -12.65 -4.02
N THR A 32 -2.76 -11.66 -3.62
CA THR A 32 -1.52 -11.83 -2.86
C THR A 32 -1.53 -10.96 -1.61
N ASN A 33 -0.85 -11.41 -0.56
CA ASN A 33 -0.55 -10.60 0.62
C ASN A 33 0.79 -9.88 0.50
N ASP A 34 1.59 -10.19 -0.53
CA ASP A 34 2.83 -9.48 -0.78
C ASP A 34 2.55 -8.09 -1.34
N ALA A 35 2.94 -7.07 -0.59
CA ALA A 35 2.82 -5.67 -0.99
C ALA A 35 3.91 -5.22 -1.98
N ASP A 36 4.97 -6.01 -2.20
CA ASP A 36 6.16 -5.62 -2.96
C ASP A 36 6.69 -4.25 -2.55
N VAL A 37 6.83 -4.04 -1.24
CA VAL A 37 7.29 -2.75 -0.70
C VAL A 37 8.74 -2.51 -1.09
N HIS A 38 8.99 -1.39 -1.75
CA HIS A 38 10.32 -0.91 -2.10
C HIS A 38 10.35 0.62 -2.14
N LEU A 39 11.55 1.19 -2.24
CA LEU A 39 11.69 2.60 -2.54
C LEU A 39 12.12 2.80 -3.98
N VAL A 40 11.70 3.93 -4.55
CA VAL A 40 12.18 4.46 -5.82
C VAL A 40 12.85 5.81 -5.55
N THR A 41 14.00 6.06 -6.16
CA THR A 41 14.71 7.35 -6.09
C THR A 41 14.19 8.32 -7.15
N GLU A 42 14.59 9.59 -7.10
CA GLU A 42 14.23 10.58 -8.13
C GLU A 42 14.76 10.21 -9.52
N SER A 43 15.88 9.49 -9.58
CA SER A 43 16.42 8.92 -10.82
C SER A 43 15.72 7.65 -11.30
N GLY A 44 14.70 7.16 -10.59
CA GLY A 44 14.00 5.91 -10.91
C GLY A 44 14.71 4.64 -10.43
N ALA A 45 15.80 4.74 -9.68
CA ALA A 45 16.50 3.57 -9.15
C ALA A 45 15.68 2.92 -8.03
N ILE A 46 15.65 1.58 -8.01
CA ILE A 46 14.92 0.81 -7.00
C ILE A 46 15.85 0.48 -5.84
N ILE A 47 15.42 0.81 -4.61
CA ILE A 47 16.07 0.38 -3.37
C ILE A 47 15.17 -0.67 -2.70
N ARG A 48 15.67 -1.90 -2.62
CA ARG A 48 14.97 -3.01 -1.95
C ARG A 48 15.14 -2.94 -0.44
N LYS A 49 14.19 -3.55 0.28
CA LYS A 49 14.27 -3.67 1.74
C LYS A 49 15.53 -4.42 2.14
N ALA A 50 16.29 -3.86 3.08
CA ALA A 50 17.47 -4.49 3.64
C ALA A 50 17.09 -5.55 4.69
N ARG A 51 16.03 -5.28 5.45
CA ARG A 51 15.43 -6.20 6.41
C ARG A 51 14.00 -5.79 6.75
N GLU A 52 13.27 -6.72 7.36
CA GLU A 52 11.94 -6.49 7.89
C GLU A 52 11.79 -7.24 9.22
N GLN A 53 11.20 -6.58 10.22
CA GLN A 53 10.94 -7.18 11.54
C GLN A 53 9.72 -6.52 12.17
N ASN A 54 8.75 -7.31 12.63
CA ASN A 54 7.55 -6.84 13.34
C ASN A 54 6.80 -5.70 12.60
N GLY A 55 6.64 -5.83 11.29
CA GLY A 55 6.01 -4.81 10.43
C GLY A 55 6.87 -3.57 10.17
N LYS A 56 8.08 -3.48 10.74
CA LYS A 56 9.04 -2.41 10.47
C LYS A 56 9.97 -2.82 9.33
N VAL A 57 9.92 -2.09 8.23
CA VAL A 57 10.76 -2.29 7.05
C VAL A 57 11.92 -1.30 7.07
N PHE A 58 13.12 -1.76 6.71
CA PHE A 58 14.32 -0.95 6.73
C PHE A 58 14.96 -0.87 5.35
N PHE A 59 15.38 0.33 4.94
CA PHE A 59 16.02 0.61 3.66
C PHE A 59 17.35 1.33 3.89
N MET A 60 18.38 0.90 3.17
CA MET A 60 19.66 1.62 3.13
C MET A 60 19.62 2.64 1.99
N LEU A 61 19.85 3.90 2.33
CA LEU A 61 19.83 5.01 1.40
C LEU A 61 21.27 5.47 1.11
N PRO A 62 21.66 5.58 -0.17
CA PRO A 62 22.94 6.16 -0.53
C PRO A 62 22.98 7.67 -0.18
N PRO A 63 24.17 8.29 -0.23
CA PRO A 63 24.31 9.73 -0.04
C PRO A 63 23.65 10.52 -1.18
N GLY A 64 23.28 11.77 -0.91
CA GLY A 64 22.78 12.70 -1.93
C GLY A 64 21.36 12.44 -2.42
N ILE A 65 20.56 11.69 -1.64
CA ILE A 65 19.13 11.51 -1.91
C ILE A 65 18.33 12.28 -0.87
N ASP A 66 17.57 13.28 -1.33
CA ASP A 66 16.73 14.13 -0.49
C ASP A 66 15.25 13.76 -0.51
N ARG A 67 14.84 12.93 -1.48
CA ARG A 67 13.48 12.38 -1.58
C ARG A 67 13.49 10.97 -2.15
N VAL A 68 12.54 10.16 -1.71
CA VAL A 68 12.26 8.82 -2.24
C VAL A 68 10.76 8.61 -2.32
N TRP A 69 10.31 7.61 -3.06
CA TRP A 69 8.91 7.19 -3.08
C TRP A 69 8.77 5.80 -2.51
N LEU A 70 7.88 5.63 -1.55
CA LEU A 70 7.46 4.33 -1.03
C LEU A 70 6.45 3.72 -1.99
N VAL A 71 6.87 2.66 -2.66
CA VAL A 71 6.07 1.98 -3.67
C VAL A 71 5.56 0.67 -3.10
N SER A 72 4.29 0.38 -3.39
CA SER A 72 3.65 -0.89 -3.08
C SER A 72 2.59 -1.23 -4.13
N ARG A 73 2.19 -2.50 -4.18
CA ARG A 73 0.93 -2.88 -4.80
C ARG A 73 -0.23 -2.09 -4.17
N THR A 74 -1.28 -1.88 -4.94
CA THR A 74 -2.51 -1.26 -4.47
C THR A 74 -3.70 -2.10 -4.88
N SER A 75 -4.76 -2.04 -4.07
CA SER A 75 -6.05 -2.61 -4.42
C SER A 75 -7.15 -1.89 -3.65
N ARG A 76 -8.38 -1.99 -4.15
CA ARG A 76 -9.55 -1.56 -3.39
C ARG A 76 -9.97 -2.70 -2.46
N PRO A 77 -10.23 -2.44 -1.17
CA PRO A 77 -10.80 -3.46 -0.27
C PRO A 77 -12.08 -4.11 -0.82
N ALA A 78 -12.91 -3.36 -1.54
CA ALA A 78 -14.08 -3.88 -2.24
C ALA A 78 -13.75 -4.96 -3.31
N ASP A 79 -12.56 -4.92 -3.90
CA ASP A 79 -12.11 -5.85 -4.94
C ASP A 79 -11.47 -7.13 -4.38
N THR A 80 -10.98 -7.10 -3.13
CA THR A 80 -10.19 -8.18 -2.54
C THR A 80 -10.86 -8.87 -1.35
N ILE A 81 -11.77 -8.19 -0.66
CA ILE A 81 -12.57 -8.74 0.45
C ILE A 81 -13.97 -9.14 -0.03
N GLY A 82 -14.61 -8.29 -0.83
CA GLY A 82 -15.90 -8.58 -1.46
C GLY A 82 -16.81 -7.35 -1.62
N PRO A 83 -17.92 -7.50 -2.39
CA PRO A 83 -18.81 -6.38 -2.77
C PRO A 83 -19.60 -5.76 -1.61
N PHE A 84 -19.50 -6.34 -0.40
CA PHE A 84 -20.11 -5.84 0.83
C PHE A 84 -19.20 -4.86 1.60
N VAL A 85 -18.02 -4.55 1.06
CA VAL A 85 -17.10 -3.52 1.55
C VAL A 85 -17.26 -2.25 0.69
N ASP A 86 -17.50 -1.11 1.32
CA ASP A 86 -17.72 0.17 0.63
C ASP A 86 -16.44 1.01 0.47
N ASP A 87 -15.30 0.57 1.04
CA ASP A 87 -14.03 1.24 0.82
C ASP A 87 -13.53 0.98 -0.61
N ARG A 88 -13.67 2.01 -1.46
CA ARG A 88 -13.29 2.01 -2.88
C ARG A 88 -11.97 2.73 -3.14
N ARG A 89 -11.24 3.11 -2.10
CA ARG A 89 -9.91 3.74 -2.26
C ARG A 89 -8.90 2.72 -2.75
N GLN A 90 -8.00 3.12 -3.63
CA GLN A 90 -6.82 2.32 -3.97
C GLN A 90 -5.81 2.42 -2.83
N LEU A 91 -5.76 1.40 -1.98
CA LEU A 91 -4.92 1.39 -0.78
C LEU A 91 -3.65 0.58 -1.03
N GLY A 92 -2.51 1.18 -0.72
CA GLY A 92 -1.22 0.51 -0.65
C GLY A 92 -1.00 -0.07 0.74
N VAL A 93 -0.15 0.60 1.52
CA VAL A 93 0.19 0.22 2.91
C VAL A 93 -0.23 1.29 3.90
N LEU A 94 -0.62 0.89 5.11
CA LEU A 94 -0.93 1.79 6.21
C LEU A 94 0.34 2.01 7.02
N VAL A 95 0.85 3.24 7.03
CA VAL A 95 2.06 3.62 7.74
C VAL A 95 1.70 4.36 9.02
N SER A 96 2.33 4.02 10.14
CA SER A 96 2.13 4.73 11.42
C SER A 96 3.30 5.61 11.83
N ASN A 97 4.53 5.25 11.45
CA ASN A 97 5.71 6.03 11.78
C ASN A 97 6.82 5.78 10.75
N MET A 98 7.66 6.79 10.55
CA MET A 98 8.88 6.70 9.79
C MET A 98 10.01 7.41 10.52
N SER A 99 11.21 6.84 10.46
CA SER A 99 12.38 7.42 11.08
C SER A 99 13.60 7.30 10.18
N LEU A 100 14.44 8.33 10.17
CA LEU A 100 15.71 8.36 9.46
C LEU A 100 16.87 8.35 10.45
N GLN A 101 17.82 7.44 10.26
CA GLN A 101 19.06 7.38 11.01
C GLN A 101 20.24 7.59 10.08
N GLU A 102 21.16 8.48 10.43
CA GLU A 102 22.36 8.78 9.64
C GLU A 102 23.62 8.35 10.39
N GLY A 103 24.44 7.49 9.77
CA GLY A 103 25.61 6.89 10.41
C GLY A 103 25.30 6.24 11.77
N VAL A 104 26.09 6.60 12.78
CA VAL A 104 25.93 6.14 14.18
C VAL A 104 25.06 7.08 15.03
N GLY A 105 24.44 8.09 14.41
CA GLY A 105 23.59 9.07 15.09
C GLY A 105 22.27 8.46 15.56
N ALA A 106 21.52 9.25 16.35
CA ALA A 106 20.16 8.90 16.75
C ALA A 106 19.20 8.94 15.54
N ALA A 107 18.18 8.08 15.56
CA ALA A 107 17.11 8.15 14.57
C ALA A 107 16.18 9.33 14.87
N ARG A 108 15.84 10.13 13.86
CA ARG A 108 14.83 11.19 13.93
C ARG A 108 13.53 10.74 13.27
N ASN A 109 12.38 11.14 13.82
CA ASN A 109 11.09 10.85 13.20
C ASN A 109 10.79 11.81 12.03
N LEU A 110 10.09 11.33 11.02
CA LEU A 110 9.62 12.12 9.86
C LEU A 110 8.13 12.47 10.04
N GLU A 111 7.82 13.22 11.10
CA GLU A 111 6.43 13.49 11.53
C GLU A 111 5.64 14.37 10.56
N ASN A 112 6.33 15.24 9.82
CA ASN A 112 5.75 16.13 8.81
C ASN A 112 4.96 15.37 7.73
N ILE A 113 5.42 14.16 7.36
CA ILE A 113 4.77 13.32 6.35
C ILE A 113 3.36 12.88 6.77
N MET A 114 3.14 12.71 8.09
CA MET A 114 1.84 12.31 8.62
C MET A 114 0.84 13.47 8.69
N GLN A 115 1.31 14.71 8.60
CA GLN A 115 0.50 15.92 8.81
C GLN A 115 0.20 16.67 7.50
N ASP A 116 1.05 16.54 6.48
CA ASP A 116 0.87 17.22 5.20
C ASP A 116 -0.19 16.53 4.31
N ALA A 117 -1.42 17.05 4.34
CA ALA A 117 -2.53 16.54 3.54
C ALA A 117 -2.30 16.58 2.02
N ASN A 118 -1.35 17.40 1.52
CA ASN A 118 -1.08 17.57 0.09
C ASN A 118 0.10 16.73 -0.41
N LEU A 119 0.73 15.95 0.46
CA LEU A 119 1.88 15.13 0.08
C LEU A 119 1.49 14.05 -0.94
N GLN A 120 2.23 14.00 -2.05
CA GLN A 120 1.88 13.17 -3.20
C GLN A 120 1.91 11.68 -2.88
N GLY A 121 0.93 10.95 -3.42
CA GLY A 121 0.85 9.49 -3.28
C GLY A 121 0.45 9.00 -1.87
N TRP A 122 -0.03 9.89 -1.01
CA TRP A 122 -0.66 9.56 0.26
C TRP A 122 -2.16 9.88 0.21
N HIS A 123 -2.98 9.10 0.91
CA HIS A 123 -4.38 9.45 1.14
C HIS A 123 -4.51 10.63 2.10
N GLY A 124 -5.71 11.19 2.28
CA GLY A 124 -5.94 12.29 3.23
C GLY A 124 -5.51 11.94 4.66
N VAL A 125 -5.28 12.98 5.47
CA VAL A 125 -5.00 12.80 6.91
C VAL A 125 -6.33 12.61 7.62
N ASP A 126 -6.54 11.43 8.20
CA ASP A 126 -7.75 11.13 8.97
C ASP A 126 -7.66 11.84 10.34
N ALA A 127 -8.68 12.65 10.67
CA ALA A 127 -8.71 13.39 11.92
C ALA A 127 -8.58 12.43 13.13
N GLY A 128 -7.57 12.68 13.99
CA GLY A 128 -7.31 11.89 15.19
C GLY A 128 -6.55 10.58 14.98
N HIS A 129 -6.12 10.26 13.74
CA HIS A 129 -5.33 9.07 13.46
C HIS A 129 -3.87 9.43 13.20
N SER A 130 -2.96 8.74 13.89
CA SER A 130 -1.50 8.85 13.68
C SER A 130 -0.99 8.03 12.49
N MET A 131 -1.89 7.49 11.67
CA MET A 131 -1.59 6.55 10.60
C MET A 131 -2.17 7.04 9.28
N ARG A 132 -1.48 6.72 8.19
CA ARG A 132 -1.84 7.21 6.86
C ARG A 132 -1.64 6.12 5.82
N TRP A 133 -2.67 5.90 4.99
CA TRP A 133 -2.59 5.00 3.86
C TRP A 133 -1.80 5.62 2.71
N THR A 134 -0.95 4.84 2.07
CA THR A 134 -0.36 5.20 0.77
C THR A 134 -1.34 4.89 -0.38
N ALA A 135 -1.17 5.60 -1.48
CA ALA A 135 -1.85 5.35 -2.76
C ALA A 135 -0.96 4.59 -3.76
N GLY A 136 0.07 3.89 -3.28
CA GLY A 136 0.94 3.01 -4.07
C GLY A 136 2.27 3.60 -4.53
N HIS A 137 2.45 4.93 -4.48
CA HIS A 137 3.70 5.60 -4.86
C HIS A 137 3.86 6.90 -4.05
N ALA A 138 4.13 6.76 -2.75
CA ALA A 138 4.03 7.83 -1.77
C ALA A 138 5.35 8.58 -1.59
N GLU A 139 5.37 9.89 -1.79
CA GLU A 139 6.57 10.71 -1.63
C GLU A 139 7.02 10.77 -0.16
N ILE A 140 8.32 10.61 0.09
CA ILE A 140 8.97 10.72 1.39
C ILE A 140 10.10 11.75 1.24
N PRO A 141 9.87 13.00 1.65
CA PRO A 141 10.93 13.98 1.81
C PRO A 141 11.85 13.57 2.97
N LEU A 142 13.15 13.51 2.74
CA LEU A 142 14.17 13.09 3.72
C LEU A 142 14.86 14.28 4.41
N VAL A 143 14.22 15.46 4.38
CA VAL A 143 14.65 16.79 4.85
C VAL A 143 15.75 16.77 5.93
N GLU A 144 16.70 17.71 5.83
CA GLU A 144 17.86 17.84 6.75
C GLU A 144 18.82 16.63 6.72
N ARG A 145 19.13 16.13 5.52
CA ARG A 145 20.17 15.10 5.36
C ARG A 145 21.56 15.68 5.58
N THR A 146 22.40 14.88 6.23
CA THR A 146 23.83 15.21 6.35
C THR A 146 24.50 14.96 4.98
N PRO A 147 25.18 15.97 4.39
CA PRO A 147 25.84 15.79 3.10
C PRO A 147 26.83 14.63 3.12
N GLY A 148 26.77 13.76 2.10
CA GLY A 148 27.68 12.61 1.99
C GLY A 148 27.37 11.43 2.92
N ALA A 149 26.40 11.54 3.82
CA ALA A 149 26.08 10.45 4.76
C ALA A 149 25.22 9.35 4.13
N LEU A 150 25.48 8.10 4.52
CA LEU A 150 24.53 7.01 4.36
C LEU A 150 23.42 7.12 5.42
N ALA A 151 22.21 6.73 5.04
CA ALA A 151 21.08 6.66 5.97
C ALA A 151 20.39 5.30 5.97
N MET A 152 19.73 5.02 7.08
CA MET A 152 18.75 3.95 7.20
C MET A 152 17.37 4.58 7.41
N LEU A 153 16.49 4.42 6.41
CA LEU A 153 15.07 4.75 6.56
C LEU A 153 14.35 3.54 7.15
N SER A 154 13.56 3.78 8.19
CA SER A 154 12.67 2.78 8.76
C SER A 154 11.21 3.20 8.57
N VAL A 155 10.35 2.27 8.15
CA VAL A 155 8.92 2.49 7.93
C VAL A 155 8.13 1.47 8.72
N GLN A 156 7.25 1.91 9.62
CA GLN A 156 6.35 1.03 10.36
C GLN A 156 5.04 0.85 9.59
N ILE A 157 4.85 -0.35 9.05
CA ILE A 157 3.64 -0.77 8.36
C ILE A 157 2.73 -1.49 9.35
N ILE A 158 1.47 -1.05 9.43
CA ILE A 158 0.45 -1.58 10.35
C ILE A 158 -0.52 -2.51 9.61
N ALA A 159 -0.84 -2.18 8.36
CA ALA A 159 -1.73 -2.97 7.53
C ALA A 159 -1.30 -2.90 6.06
N ALA A 160 -1.57 -3.97 5.33
CA ALA A 160 -1.25 -4.13 3.92
C ALA A 160 -2.20 -5.19 3.32
N GLY A 161 -2.62 -4.97 2.07
CA GLY A 161 -3.34 -5.95 1.28
C GLY A 161 -4.65 -6.48 1.88
N PRO A 162 -5.18 -7.59 1.34
CA PRO A 162 -4.68 -8.32 0.17
C PRO A 162 -4.76 -7.48 -1.13
N TYR A 163 -3.99 -7.86 -2.14
CA TYR A 163 -3.89 -7.18 -3.44
C TYR A 163 -4.30 -8.11 -4.59
N VAL A 164 -5.09 -7.60 -5.54
CA VAL A 164 -5.38 -8.30 -6.79
C VAL A 164 -4.10 -8.40 -7.62
N LEU A 165 -3.74 -9.61 -8.04
CA LEU A 165 -2.79 -9.80 -9.12
C LEU A 165 -3.59 -9.71 -10.43
N GLU A 166 -3.29 -8.71 -11.26
CA GLU A 166 -3.80 -8.70 -12.62
C GLU A 166 -3.21 -9.92 -13.33
N GLY A 167 -4.08 -10.88 -13.68
CA GLY A 167 -3.71 -11.94 -14.61
C GLY A 167 -3.43 -11.30 -15.97
N GLU A 168 -2.38 -11.76 -16.64
CA GLU A 168 -2.06 -11.38 -18.02
C GLU A 168 -3.37 -11.32 -18.82
N GLN A 169 -3.76 -10.13 -19.26
CA GLN A 169 -4.84 -10.02 -20.22
C GLN A 169 -4.35 -10.72 -21.48
N THR A 170 -4.79 -11.97 -21.68
CA THR A 170 -4.56 -12.66 -22.94
C THR A 170 -5.30 -11.84 -23.99
N GLU A 171 -4.55 -11.08 -24.78
CA GLU A 171 -5.05 -10.45 -26.00
C GLU A 171 -5.66 -11.55 -26.86
N GLN A 172 -6.99 -11.72 -26.78
CA GLN A 172 -7.73 -12.43 -27.81
C GLN A 172 -7.68 -11.56 -29.06
N LYS A 173 -6.64 -11.79 -29.86
CA LYS A 173 -6.58 -11.34 -31.24
C LYS A 173 -7.81 -11.90 -31.94
N VAL A 174 -8.78 -11.04 -32.20
CA VAL A 174 -9.94 -11.36 -33.02
C VAL A 174 -9.41 -11.68 -34.42
N ALA A 175 -9.39 -12.96 -34.79
CA ALA A 175 -9.13 -13.36 -36.16
C ALA A 175 -10.24 -12.77 -37.03
N SER A 176 -9.89 -11.79 -37.86
CA SER A 176 -10.76 -11.26 -38.90
C SER A 176 -10.72 -12.24 -40.08
N LEU A 177 -11.88 -12.74 -40.47
CA LEU A 177 -12.12 -13.43 -41.74
C LEU A 177 -12.16 -12.42 -42.89
#